data_AF-A0A6P1E1L4-F1
#
_entry.id   AF-A0A6P1E1L4-F1
#
_cell.length_a   1.000
_cell.length_b   1.000
_cell.length_c   1.000
_cell.angle_alpha   90.00
_cell.angle_beta   90.00
_cell.angle_gamma   90.00
#
_symmetry.space_group_name_H-M   'P 1'
#
loop_
_entity.id
_entity.type
_entity.pdbx_description
1 polymer ?
#
loop_
_entity_poly.entity_id
_entity_poly.type
_entity_poly.pdbx_seq_one_letter_code
_entity_poly.pdbx_strand_id
1 'polypeptide(L)'
;MNTHNTHSPVSAINTQELFGQLQETVNFLHQAFETGRGAHEVEEELWRRMLELGRCAYGSWLEVFGSGDAGETLVGVDGRTLKRLEPLRRREYQSVFGPFELERAVYGTREGQAIEAVPLDARLNLPQCKTSYLLQDWEQRLTVEVPFATVSATLDRILGFPRSVYTLERNQQDMAQSAAAFWEAKPLPPPEEEGAILVCTADGKGVPMRRKKAPNKPPLPASSAHGLTDKPPEQAPAPSMVGKDLHPSGPRPGTKKMALLGSVYTINPVIRTPEEVLEALCSPAPSVRDTKRPKPCHKHVRAALERDGDDTTASQVATIFNWIAEQAQARNPSADKPIV
;
A
#
# COMPACT_ATOMS: atom_id res chain seq x y z
N MET A 1 18.61 -11.42 49.40
CA MET A 1 18.42 -12.76 48.79
C MET A 1 18.57 -12.58 47.30
N ASN A 2 19.62 -13.18 46.75
CA ASN A 2 20.07 -13.01 45.37
C ASN A 2 19.07 -13.61 44.39
N THR A 3 18.62 -12.84 43.40
CA THR A 3 18.13 -13.38 42.14
C THR A 3 19.18 -13.11 41.08
N HIS A 4 19.90 -14.16 40.69
CA HIS A 4 20.83 -14.14 39.59
C HIS A 4 20.06 -13.81 38.31
N ASN A 5 20.29 -12.61 37.78
CA ASN A 5 19.92 -12.27 36.42
C ASN A 5 20.92 -12.99 35.51
N THR A 6 20.61 -14.23 35.12
CA THR A 6 21.38 -14.98 34.13
C THR A 6 21.11 -14.36 32.75
N HIS A 7 21.78 -13.25 32.46
CA HIS A 7 21.94 -12.81 31.08
C HIS A 7 22.71 -13.90 30.34
N SER A 8 22.03 -14.64 29.47
CA SER A 8 22.70 -15.38 28.39
C SER A 8 23.66 -14.40 27.70
N PRO A 9 24.90 -14.81 27.40
CA PRO A 9 25.86 -13.93 26.73
C PRO A 9 25.24 -13.46 25.43
N VAL A 10 25.11 -12.13 25.29
CA VAL A 10 24.74 -11.49 24.02
C VAL A 10 25.67 -12.07 22.96
N SER A 11 25.14 -12.74 21.93
CA SER A 11 26.00 -13.20 20.84
C SER A 11 26.65 -11.94 20.25
N ALA A 12 27.98 -11.95 20.16
CA ALA A 12 28.67 -10.88 19.47
C ALA A 12 28.29 -10.95 18.00
N ILE A 13 28.13 -9.79 17.35
CA ILE A 13 27.97 -9.71 15.90
C ILE A 13 29.12 -10.51 15.26
N ASN A 14 28.80 -11.41 14.33
CA ASN A 14 29.80 -12.23 13.65
C ASN A 14 30.64 -11.38 12.67
N THR A 15 31.63 -10.67 13.20
CA THR A 15 32.49 -9.78 12.42
C THR A 15 33.36 -10.53 11.42
N GLN A 16 33.68 -11.80 11.69
CA GLN A 16 34.53 -12.60 10.82
C GLN A 16 33.86 -12.87 9.47
N GLU A 17 32.60 -13.27 9.48
CA GLU A 17 31.82 -13.51 8.27
C GLU A 17 31.63 -12.22 7.46
N LEU A 18 31.35 -11.11 8.14
CA LEU A 18 31.20 -9.79 7.49
C LEU A 18 32.46 -9.33 6.78
N PHE A 19 33.62 -9.44 7.45
CA PHE A 19 34.90 -9.09 6.83
C PHE A 19 35.25 -10.05 5.68
N GLY A 20 34.88 -11.33 5.78
CA GLY A 20 34.99 -12.28 4.68
C GLY A 20 34.22 -11.83 3.44
N GLN A 21 32.94 -11.48 3.59
CA GLN A 21 32.09 -10.99 2.50
C GLN A 21 32.61 -9.69 1.87
N LEU A 22 33.14 -8.78 2.70
CA LEU A 22 33.76 -7.55 2.21
C LEU A 22 35.03 -7.85 1.40
N GLN A 23 35.89 -8.75 1.90
CA GLN A 23 37.10 -9.15 1.20
C GLN A 23 36.79 -9.81 -0.15
N GLU A 24 35.79 -10.67 -0.21
CA GLU A 24 35.32 -11.27 -1.47
C GLU A 24 34.81 -10.22 -2.46
N THR A 25 34.12 -9.19 -1.97
CA THR A 25 33.68 -8.07 -2.80
C THR A 25 34.85 -7.29 -3.38
N VAL A 26 35.89 -7.03 -2.59
CA VAL A 26 37.11 -6.36 -3.08
C VAL A 26 37.82 -7.22 -4.12
N ASN A 27 37.96 -8.52 -3.87
CA ASN A 27 38.57 -9.47 -4.82
C ASN A 27 37.81 -9.49 -6.15
N PHE A 28 36.48 -9.47 -6.09
CA PHE A 28 35.62 -9.37 -7.27
C PHE A 28 35.92 -8.11 -8.10
N LEU A 29 36.07 -6.94 -7.47
CA LEU A 29 36.36 -5.70 -8.18
C LEU A 29 37.72 -5.74 -8.89
N HIS A 30 38.75 -6.30 -8.24
CA HIS A 30 40.05 -6.51 -8.87
C HIS A 30 39.95 -7.44 -10.09
N GLN A 31 39.27 -8.57 -9.94
CA GLN A 31 39.06 -9.51 -11.03
C GLN A 31 38.27 -8.89 -12.19
N ALA A 32 37.24 -8.10 -11.90
CA ALA A 32 36.43 -7.43 -12.91
C ALA A 32 37.25 -6.44 -13.74
N PHE A 33 38.19 -5.73 -13.10
CA PHE A 33 39.16 -4.87 -13.79
C PHE A 33 40.11 -5.67 -14.67
N GLU A 34 40.73 -6.73 -14.12
CA GLU A 34 41.70 -7.57 -14.85
C GLU A 34 41.08 -8.27 -16.07
N THR A 35 39.82 -8.68 -15.97
CA THR A 35 39.09 -9.37 -17.04
C THR A 35 38.36 -8.42 -17.98
N GLY A 36 38.39 -7.11 -17.73
CA GLY A 36 37.77 -6.10 -18.60
C GLY A 36 36.25 -6.17 -18.65
N ARG A 37 35.58 -6.51 -17.54
CA ARG A 37 34.11 -6.61 -17.50
C ARG A 37 33.44 -5.28 -17.80
N GLY A 38 32.30 -5.33 -18.48
CA GLY A 38 31.48 -4.15 -18.73
C GLY A 38 30.92 -3.55 -17.44
N ALA A 39 30.85 -2.22 -17.36
CA ALA A 39 30.40 -1.51 -16.15
C ALA A 39 29.04 -2.02 -15.62
N HIS A 40 28.05 -2.23 -16.50
CA HIS A 40 26.73 -2.74 -16.13
C HIS A 40 26.76 -4.13 -15.46
N GLU A 41 27.69 -5.00 -15.87
CA GLU A 41 27.84 -6.31 -15.24
C GLU A 41 28.50 -6.21 -13.86
N VAL A 42 29.43 -5.26 -13.71
CA VAL A 42 30.07 -4.96 -12.43
C VAL A 42 29.04 -4.37 -11.46
N GLU A 43 28.19 -3.45 -11.92
CA GLU A 43 27.08 -2.88 -11.16
C GLU A 43 26.13 -3.97 -10.66
N GLU A 44 25.69 -4.87 -11.54
CA GLU A 44 24.74 -5.93 -11.20
C GLU A 44 25.31 -6.90 -10.16
N GLU A 45 26.55 -7.35 -10.34
CA GLU A 45 27.19 -8.28 -9.43
C GLU A 45 27.57 -7.63 -8.10
N LEU A 46 28.05 -6.39 -8.12
CA LEU A 46 28.32 -5.62 -6.89
C LEU A 46 27.04 -5.44 -6.08
N TRP A 47 25.93 -5.13 -6.73
CA TRP A 47 24.64 -4.99 -6.06
C TRP A 47 24.21 -6.28 -5.35
N ARG A 48 24.34 -7.45 -6.00
CA ARG A 48 24.06 -8.75 -5.37
C ARG A 48 24.92 -8.96 -4.12
N ARG A 49 26.22 -8.66 -4.20
CA ARG A 49 27.14 -8.77 -3.06
C ARG A 49 26.79 -7.84 -1.91
N MET A 50 26.29 -6.63 -2.20
CA MET A 50 25.79 -5.73 -1.16
C MET A 50 24.53 -6.26 -0.48
N LEU A 51 23.64 -6.93 -1.21
CA LEU A 51 22.48 -7.62 -0.61
C LEU A 51 22.92 -8.79 0.28
N GLU A 52 23.88 -9.59 -0.16
CA GLU A 52 24.46 -10.69 0.63
C GLU A 52 25.11 -10.17 1.93
N LEU A 53 25.97 -9.15 1.81
CA LEU A 53 26.61 -8.51 2.96
C LEU A 53 25.56 -7.92 3.92
N GLY A 54 24.54 -7.24 3.39
CA GLY A 54 23.43 -6.71 4.17
C GLY A 54 22.63 -7.79 4.87
N ARG A 55 22.42 -8.95 4.23
CA ARG A 55 21.78 -10.13 4.82
C ARG A 55 22.59 -10.69 5.98
N CYS A 56 23.89 -10.89 5.83
CA CYS A 56 24.77 -11.35 6.91
C CYS A 56 24.79 -10.36 8.09
N ALA A 57 24.88 -9.06 7.80
CA ALA A 57 24.90 -8.02 8.83
C ALA A 57 23.59 -7.94 9.60
N TYR A 58 22.47 -7.97 8.87
CA TYR A 58 21.14 -7.93 9.46
C TYR A 58 20.82 -9.21 10.25
N GLY A 59 21.20 -10.38 9.74
CA GLY A 59 21.08 -11.66 10.45
C GLY A 59 21.87 -11.67 11.76
N SER A 60 23.15 -11.27 11.70
CA SER A 60 23.99 -11.14 12.90
C SER A 60 23.39 -10.16 13.92
N TRP A 61 22.80 -9.05 13.45
CA TRP A 61 22.11 -8.11 14.32
C TRP A 61 20.85 -8.71 14.96
N LEU A 62 20.06 -9.52 14.24
CA LEU A 62 18.91 -10.23 14.79
C LEU A 62 19.32 -11.24 15.87
N GLU A 63 20.42 -11.96 15.67
CA GLU A 63 20.93 -12.97 16.61
C GLU A 63 21.31 -12.39 17.97
N VAL A 64 21.81 -11.14 18.01
CA VAL A 64 22.13 -10.40 19.25
C VAL A 64 20.93 -10.35 20.21
N PHE A 65 19.70 -10.36 19.69
CA PHE A 65 18.48 -10.33 20.51
C PHE A 65 18.10 -11.70 21.07
N GLY A 66 18.69 -12.79 20.58
CA GLY A 66 18.37 -14.16 20.94
C GLY A 66 16.88 -14.47 20.79
N SER A 67 16.34 -15.31 21.67
CA SER A 67 14.93 -15.70 21.63
C SER A 67 13.96 -14.71 22.27
N GLY A 68 14.46 -13.62 22.85
CA GLY A 68 13.67 -12.73 23.69
C GLY A 68 13.13 -13.42 24.95
N ASP A 69 13.82 -14.43 25.46
CA ASP A 69 13.50 -15.06 26.73
C ASP A 69 13.64 -14.06 27.89
N ALA A 70 12.54 -13.87 28.62
CA ALA A 70 12.43 -13.00 29.80
C ALA A 70 12.43 -13.79 31.12
N GLY A 71 12.76 -15.09 31.08
CA GLY A 71 12.70 -16.02 32.21
C GLY A 71 11.43 -16.87 32.23
N GLU A 72 11.24 -17.66 33.29
CA GLU A 72 10.11 -18.60 33.41
C GLU A 72 8.75 -17.90 33.42
N THR A 73 8.70 -16.66 33.90
CA THR A 73 7.46 -15.87 34.01
C THR A 73 7.67 -14.43 33.58
N LEU A 74 6.61 -13.84 33.02
CA LEU A 74 6.56 -12.44 32.60
C LEU A 74 5.29 -11.80 33.15
N VAL A 75 5.38 -10.57 33.66
CA VAL A 75 4.19 -9.81 34.07
C VAL A 75 3.58 -9.17 32.82
N GLY A 76 2.34 -9.55 32.51
CA GLY A 76 1.56 -8.99 31.41
C GLY A 76 1.18 -7.53 31.65
N VAL A 77 0.69 -6.87 30.59
CA VAL A 77 0.29 -5.44 30.63
C VAL A 77 -0.84 -5.17 31.63
N ASP A 78 -1.65 -6.19 31.92
CA ASP A 78 -2.74 -6.18 32.89
C ASP A 78 -2.33 -6.63 34.30
N GLY A 79 -1.03 -6.80 34.54
CA GLY A 79 -0.46 -7.23 35.82
C GLY A 79 -0.55 -8.74 36.09
N ARG A 80 -1.10 -9.55 35.18
CA ARG A 80 -1.16 -11.01 35.35
C ARG A 80 0.21 -11.64 35.11
N THR A 81 0.55 -12.67 35.88
CA THR A 81 1.76 -13.46 35.65
C THR A 81 1.52 -14.48 34.54
N LEU A 82 2.24 -14.30 33.43
CA LEU A 82 2.29 -15.23 32.30
C LEU A 82 3.47 -16.19 32.46
N LYS A 83 3.33 -17.42 31.97
CA LYS A 83 4.40 -18.43 31.97
C LYS A 83 5.01 -18.56 30.58
N ARG A 84 6.32 -18.80 30.53
CA ARG A 84 7.00 -19.17 29.28
C ARG A 84 6.47 -20.53 28.82
N LEU A 85 6.08 -20.61 27.55
CA LEU A 85 5.60 -21.83 26.92
C LEU A 85 6.72 -22.49 26.12
N GLU A 86 6.79 -23.82 26.19
CA GLU A 86 7.79 -24.63 25.48
C GLU A 86 7.12 -25.45 24.37
N PRO A 87 7.84 -25.80 23.28
CA PRO A 87 9.18 -25.31 22.91
C PRO A 87 9.17 -23.83 22.48
N LEU A 88 10.34 -23.28 22.10
CA LEU A 88 10.37 -22.03 21.33
C LEU A 88 9.48 -22.11 20.09
N ARG A 89 8.93 -20.97 19.67
CA ARG A 89 8.08 -20.88 18.48
C ARG A 89 8.87 -20.27 17.34
N ARG A 90 8.90 -20.95 16.20
CA ARG A 90 9.47 -20.40 14.98
C ARG A 90 8.58 -19.32 14.37
N ARG A 91 9.20 -18.27 13.84
CA ARG A 91 8.55 -17.22 13.05
C ARG A 91 9.37 -16.92 11.80
N GLU A 92 8.71 -17.01 10.65
CA GLU A 92 9.25 -16.48 9.40
C GLU A 92 9.24 -14.94 9.43
N TYR A 93 10.32 -14.35 8.95
CA TYR A 93 10.45 -12.90 8.79
C TYR A 93 11.09 -12.58 7.43
N GLN A 94 10.44 -11.71 6.65
CA GLN A 94 10.88 -11.32 5.32
C GLN A 94 11.26 -9.84 5.33
N SER A 95 12.56 -9.57 5.21
CA SER A 95 13.08 -8.21 5.09
C SER A 95 13.45 -7.88 3.63
N VAL A 96 13.91 -6.64 3.40
CA VAL A 96 14.53 -6.23 2.13
C VAL A 96 15.81 -7.02 1.80
N PHE A 97 16.50 -7.56 2.81
CA PHE A 97 17.70 -8.40 2.65
C PHE A 97 17.38 -9.90 2.47
N GLY A 98 16.10 -10.26 2.43
CA GLY A 98 15.65 -11.64 2.25
C GLY A 98 14.96 -12.26 3.47
N PRO A 99 14.70 -13.57 3.41
CA PRO A 99 14.04 -14.31 4.48
C PRO A 99 14.97 -14.64 5.66
N PHE A 100 14.41 -14.57 6.87
CA PHE A 100 15.01 -14.88 8.15
C PHE A 100 14.04 -15.74 8.97
N GLU A 101 14.59 -16.48 9.92
CA GLU A 101 13.84 -17.32 10.85
C GLU A 101 14.19 -16.91 12.27
N LEU A 102 13.15 -16.60 13.04
CA LEU A 102 13.29 -16.19 14.43
C LEU A 102 12.76 -17.31 15.32
N GLU A 103 13.59 -17.80 16.22
CA GLU A 103 13.19 -18.69 17.31
C GLU A 103 12.88 -17.82 18.53
N ARG A 104 11.64 -17.85 19.01
CA ARG A 104 11.17 -16.89 20.02
C ARG A 104 10.48 -17.55 21.20
N ALA A 105 10.78 -17.03 22.39
CA ALA A 105 10.06 -17.36 23.60
C ALA A 105 8.67 -16.71 23.57
N VAL A 106 7.65 -17.48 23.90
CA VAL A 106 6.26 -17.02 23.93
C VAL A 106 5.66 -17.25 25.30
N TYR A 107 4.77 -16.35 25.73
CA TYR A 107 4.22 -16.33 27.06
C TYR A 107 2.70 -16.38 27.02
N GLY A 108 2.12 -17.16 27.94
CA GLY A 108 0.68 -17.31 28.09
C GLY A 108 0.34 -18.04 29.40
N THR A 109 -0.94 -18.34 29.59
CA THR A 109 -1.41 -19.06 30.78
C THR A 109 -1.09 -20.56 30.74
N ARG A 110 -1.33 -21.21 29.60
CA ARG A 110 -1.08 -22.65 29.39
C ARG A 110 -0.87 -22.97 27.91
N GLU A 111 -0.22 -24.10 27.64
CA GLU A 111 -0.03 -24.61 26.29
C GLU A 111 -1.38 -24.83 25.57
N GLY A 112 -1.42 -24.52 24.27
CA GLY A 112 -2.63 -24.61 23.44
C GLY A 112 -3.67 -23.49 23.62
N GLN A 113 -3.42 -22.49 24.47
CA GLN A 113 -4.20 -21.25 24.51
C GLN A 113 -3.54 -20.15 23.67
N ALA A 114 -4.24 -19.02 23.52
CA ALA A 114 -3.71 -17.86 22.83
C ALA A 114 -2.40 -17.39 23.48
N ILE A 115 -1.41 -17.07 22.65
CA ILE A 115 -0.17 -16.44 23.08
C ILE A 115 -0.51 -14.99 23.46
N GLU A 116 -0.17 -14.60 24.69
CA GLU A 116 -0.51 -13.29 25.24
C GLU A 116 0.66 -12.30 25.14
N ALA A 117 1.91 -12.80 25.14
CA ALA A 117 3.08 -11.94 24.96
C ALA A 117 4.23 -12.65 24.23
N VAL A 118 4.94 -11.88 23.41
CA VAL A 118 6.13 -12.30 22.67
C VAL A 118 7.18 -11.19 22.80
N PRO A 119 8.11 -11.28 23.78
CA PRO A 119 9.01 -10.16 24.08
C PRO A 119 9.94 -9.78 22.92
N LEU A 120 10.41 -10.77 22.14
CA LEU A 120 11.25 -10.52 20.97
C LEU A 120 10.52 -9.63 19.94
N ASP A 121 9.28 -9.97 19.61
CA ASP A 121 8.45 -9.22 18.66
C ASP A 121 8.23 -7.78 19.13
N ALA A 122 7.91 -7.60 20.42
CA ALA A 122 7.67 -6.28 21.01
C ALA A 122 8.95 -5.42 20.99
N ARG A 123 10.10 -6.01 21.35
CA ARG A 123 11.39 -5.32 21.35
C ARG A 123 11.84 -4.89 19.96
N LEU A 124 11.62 -5.73 18.96
CA LEU A 124 11.96 -5.46 17.57
C LEU A 124 10.88 -4.67 16.82
N ASN A 125 9.74 -4.39 17.47
CA ASN A 125 8.54 -3.82 16.86
C ASN A 125 8.18 -4.51 15.54
N LEU A 126 8.11 -5.85 15.57
CA LEU A 126 7.83 -6.62 14.36
C LEU A 126 6.37 -6.44 13.92
N PRO A 127 6.09 -6.36 12.61
CA PRO A 127 4.74 -6.31 12.08
C PRO A 127 3.95 -7.57 12.45
N GLN A 128 2.62 -7.54 12.32
CA GLN A 128 1.81 -8.75 12.55
C GLN A 128 2.06 -9.82 11.47
N CYS A 129 2.28 -9.40 10.23
CA CYS A 129 2.64 -10.29 9.13
C CYS A 129 4.15 -10.60 9.10
N LYS A 130 4.57 -11.50 8.21
CA LYS A 130 6.00 -11.82 8.06
C LYS A 130 6.80 -10.75 7.32
N THR A 131 6.18 -9.86 6.56
CA THR A 131 6.88 -8.84 5.77
C THR A 131 7.31 -7.67 6.66
N SER A 132 8.58 -7.29 6.66
CA SER A 132 9.10 -6.11 7.39
C SER A 132 8.38 -4.81 6.99
N TYR A 133 8.29 -3.84 7.90
CA TYR A 133 7.69 -2.54 7.60
C TYR A 133 8.39 -1.79 6.46
N LEU A 134 9.73 -1.89 6.38
CA LEU A 134 10.49 -1.27 5.29
C LEU A 134 10.10 -1.87 3.93
N LEU A 135 9.99 -3.19 3.85
CA LEU A 135 9.55 -3.85 2.62
C LEU A 135 8.09 -3.52 2.29
N GLN A 136 7.21 -3.42 3.30
CA GLN A 136 5.82 -2.98 3.10
C GLN A 136 5.75 -1.54 2.53
N ASP A 137 6.57 -0.60 3.01
CA ASP A 137 6.65 0.77 2.47
C ASP A 137 7.05 0.77 1.00
N TRP A 138 8.07 -0.01 0.63
CA TRP A 138 8.53 -0.10 -0.77
C TRP A 138 7.47 -0.75 -1.67
N GLU A 139 6.86 -1.85 -1.21
CA GLU A 139 5.74 -2.49 -1.89
C GLU A 139 4.61 -1.47 -2.12
N GLN A 140 4.17 -0.76 -1.08
CA GLN A 140 3.09 0.23 -1.15
C GLN A 140 3.34 1.29 -2.21
N ARG A 141 4.51 1.92 -2.17
CA ARG A 141 4.88 3.01 -3.08
C ARG A 141 4.81 2.60 -4.54
N LEU A 142 5.05 1.33 -4.85
CA LEU A 142 4.95 0.82 -6.21
C LEU A 142 3.52 0.42 -6.56
N THR A 143 2.78 -0.20 -5.62
CA THR A 143 1.41 -0.70 -5.89
C THR A 143 0.38 0.40 -6.17
N VAL A 144 0.65 1.64 -5.77
CA VAL A 144 -0.22 2.78 -6.10
C VAL A 144 -0.05 3.23 -7.55
N GLU A 145 1.07 2.91 -8.19
CA GLU A 145 1.41 3.34 -9.55
C GLU A 145 1.20 2.24 -10.60
N VAL A 146 1.52 0.98 -10.25
CA VAL A 146 1.57 -0.12 -11.23
C VAL A 146 0.90 -1.40 -10.73
N PRO A 147 0.47 -2.31 -11.63
CA PRO A 147 -0.16 -3.57 -11.24
C PRO A 147 0.73 -4.45 -10.36
N PHE A 148 0.11 -5.25 -9.47
CA PHE A 148 0.84 -6.12 -8.53
C PHE A 148 1.86 -7.06 -9.19
N ALA A 149 1.55 -7.60 -10.36
CA ALA A 149 2.49 -8.47 -11.09
C ALA A 149 3.74 -7.71 -11.53
N THR A 150 3.59 -6.45 -11.95
CA THR A 150 4.72 -5.57 -12.28
C THR A 150 5.53 -5.25 -11.03
N VAL A 151 4.88 -4.90 -9.92
CA VAL A 151 5.56 -4.68 -8.63
C VAL A 151 6.37 -5.90 -8.22
N SER A 152 5.77 -7.09 -8.30
CA SER A 152 6.42 -8.36 -7.99
C SER A 152 7.67 -8.58 -8.85
N ALA A 153 7.55 -8.44 -10.17
CA ALA A 153 8.69 -8.61 -11.09
C ALA A 153 9.79 -7.56 -10.87
N THR A 154 9.40 -6.31 -10.61
CA THR A 154 10.36 -5.23 -10.31
C THR A 154 11.12 -5.49 -9.01
N LEU A 155 10.42 -5.86 -7.93
CA LEU A 155 11.07 -6.15 -6.66
C LEU A 155 11.92 -7.43 -6.71
N ASP A 156 11.50 -8.45 -7.46
CA ASP A 156 12.31 -9.66 -7.67
C ASP A 156 13.62 -9.33 -8.39
N ARG A 157 13.55 -8.49 -9.43
CA ARG A 157 14.74 -8.02 -10.15
C ARG A 157 15.71 -7.24 -9.25
N ILE A 158 15.19 -6.43 -8.32
CA ILE A 158 16.01 -5.57 -7.45
C ILE A 158 16.52 -6.35 -6.24
N LEU A 159 15.69 -7.16 -5.60
CA LEU A 159 15.99 -7.80 -4.31
C LEU A 159 16.40 -9.27 -4.41
N GLY A 160 16.22 -9.89 -5.59
CA GLY A 160 16.59 -11.28 -5.84
C GLY A 160 15.65 -12.31 -5.22
N PHE A 161 14.42 -11.93 -4.86
CA PHE A 161 13.40 -12.89 -4.42
C PHE A 161 11.98 -12.49 -4.85
N PRO A 162 11.15 -13.47 -5.27
CA PRO A 162 9.83 -13.18 -5.80
C PRO A 162 8.84 -12.80 -4.71
N ARG A 163 7.88 -11.94 -5.07
CA ARG A 163 6.74 -11.58 -4.22
C ARG A 163 5.47 -12.16 -4.79
N SER A 164 4.72 -12.93 -4.00
CA SER A 164 3.40 -13.38 -4.47
C SER A 164 2.45 -12.19 -4.57
N VAL A 165 1.69 -12.12 -5.67
CA VAL A 165 0.61 -11.14 -5.84
C VAL A 165 -0.36 -11.19 -4.66
N TYR A 166 -0.66 -12.39 -4.17
CA TYR A 166 -1.49 -12.59 -2.98
C TYR A 166 -0.96 -11.86 -1.73
N THR A 167 0.36 -11.87 -1.50
CA THR A 167 0.94 -11.14 -0.36
C THR A 167 0.83 -9.63 -0.55
N LEU A 168 1.06 -9.13 -1.76
CA LEU A 168 0.89 -7.71 -2.06
C LEU A 168 -0.56 -7.27 -1.83
N GLU A 169 -1.53 -8.04 -2.35
CA GLU A 169 -2.97 -7.78 -2.17
C GLU A 169 -3.37 -7.79 -0.69
N ARG A 170 -2.93 -8.79 0.08
CA ARG A 170 -3.22 -8.87 1.51
C ARG A 170 -2.62 -7.70 2.28
N ASN A 171 -1.35 -7.38 2.03
CA ASN A 171 -0.68 -6.24 2.68
C ASN A 171 -1.42 -4.92 2.38
N GLN A 172 -1.88 -4.72 1.13
CA GLN A 172 -2.71 -3.56 0.79
C GLN A 172 -4.03 -3.53 1.57
N GLN A 173 -4.71 -4.68 1.72
CA GLN A 173 -5.95 -4.77 2.48
C GLN A 173 -5.74 -4.46 3.96
N ASP A 174 -4.67 -4.98 4.55
CA ASP A 174 -4.31 -4.74 5.95
C ASP A 174 -4.01 -3.24 6.17
N MET A 175 -3.20 -2.62 5.30
CA MET A 175 -2.89 -1.19 5.37
C MET A 175 -4.12 -0.31 5.16
N ALA A 176 -5.06 -0.72 4.30
CA ALA A 176 -6.30 0.01 4.05
C ALA A 176 -7.19 0.13 5.30
N GLN A 177 -7.03 -0.73 6.31
CA GLN A 177 -7.78 -0.63 7.57
C GLN A 177 -7.52 0.70 8.30
N SER A 178 -6.35 1.31 8.10
CA SER A 178 -6.00 2.60 8.71
C SER A 178 -6.59 3.80 7.97
N ALA A 179 -7.17 3.61 6.77
CA ALA A 179 -7.66 4.71 5.94
C ALA A 179 -8.83 5.47 6.58
N ALA A 180 -9.75 4.76 7.25
CA ALA A 180 -10.89 5.40 7.93
C ALA A 180 -10.43 6.30 9.07
N ALA A 181 -9.60 5.78 9.98
CA ALA A 181 -9.05 6.54 11.09
C ALA A 181 -8.20 7.73 10.63
N PHE A 182 -7.46 7.61 9.51
CA PHE A 182 -6.74 8.73 8.91
C PHE A 182 -7.68 9.87 8.50
N TRP A 183 -8.83 9.57 7.91
CA TRP A 183 -9.80 10.59 7.51
C TRP A 183 -10.48 11.26 8.72
N GLU A 184 -10.77 10.50 9.77
CA GLU A 184 -11.35 11.01 11.02
C GLU A 184 -10.37 11.90 11.79
N ALA A 185 -9.09 11.51 11.84
CA ALA A 185 -8.05 12.24 12.53
C ALA A 185 -7.49 13.44 11.75
N LYS A 186 -7.92 13.63 10.49
CA LYS A 186 -7.39 14.70 9.63
C LYS A 186 -7.80 16.07 10.19
N PRO A 187 -6.84 16.93 10.58
CA PRO A 187 -7.16 18.21 11.19
C PRO A 187 -7.84 19.15 10.19
N LEU A 188 -8.67 20.04 10.71
CA LEU A 188 -9.19 21.16 9.95
C LEU A 188 -8.05 22.13 9.61
N PRO A 189 -8.04 22.70 8.40
CA PRO A 189 -7.09 23.76 8.09
C PRO A 189 -7.27 24.99 8.99
N PRO A 190 -6.19 25.73 9.29
CA PRO A 190 -6.29 26.99 10.03
C PRO A 190 -7.16 28.00 9.26
N PRO A 191 -8.17 28.64 9.89
CA PRO A 191 -9.07 29.58 9.23
C PRO A 191 -8.37 30.72 8.48
N GLU A 192 -7.23 31.18 8.98
CA GLU A 192 -6.40 32.25 8.40
C GLU A 192 -5.67 31.86 7.12
N GLU A 193 -5.50 30.56 6.87
CA GLU A 193 -4.89 30.03 5.64
C GLU A 193 -5.95 29.71 4.56
N GLU A 194 -7.23 29.83 4.91
CA GLU A 194 -8.35 29.61 4.01
C GLU A 194 -8.63 30.81 3.09
N GLY A 195 -9.03 30.52 1.85
CA GLY A 195 -9.56 31.51 0.93
C GLY A 195 -11.01 31.92 1.23
N ALA A 196 -11.44 33.00 0.58
CA ALA A 196 -12.77 33.57 0.78
C ALA A 196 -13.94 32.75 0.19
N ILE A 197 -13.69 31.86 -0.76
CA ILE A 197 -14.72 31.00 -1.39
C ILE A 197 -14.47 29.57 -0.98
N LEU A 198 -15.50 28.85 -0.52
CA LEU A 198 -15.46 27.41 -0.32
C LEU A 198 -15.91 26.71 -1.60
N VAL A 199 -15.13 25.74 -2.08
CA VAL A 199 -15.40 24.99 -3.30
C VAL A 199 -15.55 23.52 -3.00
N CYS A 200 -16.67 22.94 -3.45
CA CYS A 200 -17.05 21.55 -3.29
C CYS A 200 -17.27 20.95 -4.68
N THR A 201 -16.36 20.07 -5.13
CA THR A 201 -16.51 19.41 -6.43
C THR A 201 -16.64 17.90 -6.26
N ALA A 202 -17.42 17.26 -7.13
CA ALA A 202 -17.46 15.82 -7.25
C ALA A 202 -17.29 15.39 -8.71
N ASP A 203 -16.60 14.28 -8.93
CA ASP A 203 -16.48 13.63 -10.24
C ASP A 203 -16.67 12.12 -10.12
N GLY A 204 -17.20 11.51 -11.17
CA GLY A 204 -17.54 10.09 -11.21
C GLY A 204 -16.85 9.37 -12.37
N LYS A 205 -16.12 8.30 -12.08
CA LYS A 205 -15.50 7.44 -13.10
C LYS A 205 -16.09 6.03 -13.11
N GLY A 206 -16.60 5.59 -14.26
CA GLY A 206 -16.99 4.19 -14.44
C GLY A 206 -15.80 3.23 -14.50
N VAL A 207 -15.58 2.46 -13.43
CA VAL A 207 -14.55 1.43 -13.27
C VAL A 207 -15.10 0.06 -13.70
N PRO A 208 -14.55 -0.59 -14.74
CA PRO A 208 -14.94 -1.94 -15.12
C PRO A 208 -14.69 -2.95 -13.99
N MET A 209 -15.71 -3.73 -13.62
CA MET A 209 -15.59 -4.73 -12.56
C MET A 209 -15.46 -6.13 -13.15
N ARG A 210 -14.54 -6.94 -12.58
CA ARG A 210 -14.48 -8.36 -12.89
C ARG A 210 -15.71 -9.04 -12.29
N ARG A 211 -16.50 -9.71 -13.13
CA ARG A 211 -17.61 -10.55 -12.67
C ARG A 211 -17.04 -11.69 -11.82
N LYS A 212 -17.62 -11.92 -10.64
CA LYS A 212 -17.41 -13.21 -9.96
C LYS A 212 -18.00 -14.28 -10.89
N LYS A 213 -17.25 -15.33 -11.21
CA LYS A 213 -17.79 -16.49 -11.94
C LYS A 213 -18.95 -16.99 -11.08
N ALA A 214 -20.17 -16.98 -11.62
CA ALA A 214 -21.31 -17.55 -10.90
C ALA A 214 -20.95 -19.01 -10.55
N PRO A 215 -21.32 -19.53 -9.36
CA PRO A 215 -21.25 -20.96 -9.12
C PRO A 215 -21.98 -21.63 -10.28
N ASN A 216 -21.33 -22.61 -10.92
CA ASN A 216 -21.83 -23.31 -12.11
C ASN A 216 -23.34 -23.56 -11.97
N LYS A 217 -24.16 -22.81 -12.70
CA LYS A 217 -25.55 -23.23 -12.91
C LYS A 217 -25.47 -24.58 -13.62
N PRO A 218 -26.22 -25.62 -13.18
CA PRO A 218 -26.32 -26.86 -13.94
C PRO A 218 -26.73 -26.52 -15.37
N PRO A 219 -26.20 -27.22 -16.39
CA PRO A 219 -26.58 -26.95 -17.76
C PRO A 219 -28.09 -27.12 -17.91
N LEU A 220 -28.74 -26.08 -18.43
CA LEU A 220 -30.12 -26.15 -18.90
C LEU A 220 -30.20 -27.26 -19.95
N PRO A 221 -31.30 -28.06 -20.00
CA PRO A 221 -31.44 -29.14 -20.95
C PRO A 221 -31.31 -28.61 -22.38
N ALA A 222 -30.49 -29.31 -23.16
CA ALA A 222 -30.22 -29.00 -24.55
C ALA A 222 -31.48 -29.18 -25.39
N SER A 223 -32.10 -28.07 -25.81
CA SER A 223 -33.04 -28.05 -26.92
C SER A 223 -32.81 -26.83 -27.80
N SER A 224 -31.71 -26.84 -28.54
CA SER A 224 -31.62 -26.33 -29.91
C SER A 224 -30.21 -26.59 -30.42
N ALA A 225 -29.96 -27.81 -30.86
CA ALA A 225 -28.79 -28.14 -31.64
C ALA A 225 -28.84 -27.38 -32.97
N HIS A 226 -27.78 -26.66 -33.32
CA HIS A 226 -27.34 -26.48 -34.71
C HIS A 226 -25.83 -26.20 -34.76
N GLY A 227 -25.11 -27.06 -35.46
CA GLY A 227 -23.81 -26.79 -36.07
C GLY A 227 -22.57 -27.04 -35.22
N LEU A 228 -22.09 -28.29 -35.21
CA LEU A 228 -20.69 -28.60 -34.87
C LEU A 228 -19.76 -28.09 -35.97
N THR A 229 -18.75 -27.30 -35.60
CA THR A 229 -17.45 -27.32 -36.30
C THR A 229 -16.34 -27.30 -35.26
N ASP A 230 -15.44 -28.28 -35.36
CA ASP A 230 -14.24 -28.43 -34.54
C ASP A 230 -13.22 -27.33 -34.87
N LYS A 231 -12.85 -26.53 -33.87
CA LYS A 231 -11.61 -25.74 -33.89
C LYS A 231 -10.89 -25.88 -32.54
N PRO A 232 -9.56 -26.09 -32.51
CA PRO A 232 -8.79 -26.16 -31.27
C PRO A 232 -8.77 -24.79 -30.55
N PRO A 233 -8.54 -24.74 -29.22
CA PRO A 233 -8.58 -23.49 -28.47
C PRO A 233 -7.37 -22.62 -28.78
N GLU A 234 -7.60 -21.57 -29.56
CA GLU A 234 -6.64 -20.50 -29.81
C GLU A 234 -6.56 -19.57 -28.58
N GLN A 235 -5.33 -19.22 -28.19
CA GLN A 235 -5.03 -18.33 -27.07
C GLN A 235 -5.80 -17.00 -27.21
N ALA A 236 -6.48 -16.59 -26.14
CA ALA A 236 -7.21 -15.33 -26.12
C ALA A 236 -6.25 -14.15 -26.40
N PRO A 237 -6.45 -13.37 -27.47
CA PRO A 237 -5.58 -12.22 -27.73
C PRO A 237 -5.88 -11.10 -26.72
N ALA A 238 -4.82 -10.38 -26.33
CA ALA A 238 -4.91 -9.18 -25.53
C ALA A 238 -5.80 -8.12 -26.23
N PRO A 239 -6.58 -7.31 -25.49
CA PRO A 239 -7.44 -6.33 -26.10
C PRO A 239 -6.60 -5.22 -26.76
N SER A 240 -6.72 -5.10 -28.08
CA SER A 240 -6.17 -4.01 -28.88
C SER A 240 -6.84 -2.68 -28.52
N MET A 241 -6.04 -1.68 -28.18
CA MET A 241 -6.44 -0.29 -28.01
C MET A 241 -6.38 0.41 -29.37
N VAL A 242 -7.38 0.22 -30.23
CA VAL A 242 -7.59 1.09 -31.40
C VAL A 242 -9.08 1.43 -31.48
N GLY A 243 -9.36 2.74 -31.47
CA GLY A 243 -10.70 3.27 -31.39
C GLY A 243 -11.57 2.97 -32.60
N LYS A 244 -12.78 2.51 -32.35
CA LYS A 244 -14.02 2.93 -32.99
C LYS A 244 -15.21 2.31 -32.28
N ASP A 245 -16.36 2.96 -32.47
CA ASP A 245 -17.72 2.47 -32.22
C ASP A 245 -18.42 2.95 -30.93
N LEU A 246 -19.17 4.03 -31.16
CA LEU A 246 -20.38 4.39 -30.42
C LEU A 246 -21.29 3.15 -30.34
N HIS A 247 -21.40 2.53 -29.17
CA HIS A 247 -22.36 1.45 -28.94
C HIS A 247 -23.80 2.01 -28.90
N PRO A 248 -24.75 1.44 -29.67
CA PRO A 248 -26.15 1.88 -29.71
C PRO A 248 -27.02 1.35 -28.54
N SER A 249 -26.42 0.70 -27.54
CA SER A 249 -27.13 0.28 -26.32
C SER A 249 -26.51 1.00 -25.12
N GLY A 250 -27.35 1.55 -24.25
CA GLY A 250 -26.92 2.14 -22.98
C GLY A 250 -26.04 1.20 -22.14
N PRO A 251 -25.38 1.73 -21.09
CA PRO A 251 -24.44 0.97 -20.28
C PRO A 251 -25.09 -0.33 -19.79
N ARG A 252 -24.48 -1.48 -20.14
CA ARG A 252 -24.96 -2.79 -19.71
C ARG A 252 -24.88 -2.84 -18.18
N PRO A 253 -26.01 -3.02 -17.46
CA PRO A 253 -26.02 -3.06 -16.00
C PRO A 253 -25.00 -4.07 -15.45
N GLY A 254 -24.27 -3.70 -14.39
CA GLY A 254 -23.35 -4.58 -13.67
C GLY A 254 -21.98 -4.84 -14.31
N THR A 255 -21.57 -4.11 -15.36
CA THR A 255 -20.21 -4.23 -15.95
C THR A 255 -19.22 -3.19 -15.43
N LYS A 256 -19.72 -2.04 -14.99
CA LYS A 256 -18.93 -0.94 -14.43
C LYS A 256 -19.55 -0.50 -13.12
N LYS A 257 -18.71 -0.16 -12.15
CA LYS A 257 -19.09 0.59 -10.95
C LYS A 257 -18.61 2.01 -11.07
N MET A 258 -19.40 2.97 -10.63
CA MET A 258 -18.91 4.35 -10.55
C MET A 258 -17.97 4.43 -9.35
N ALA A 259 -16.72 4.84 -9.51
CA ALA A 259 -15.94 5.41 -8.43
C ALA A 259 -16.33 6.88 -8.32
N LEU A 260 -16.55 7.38 -7.10
CA LEU A 260 -16.88 8.77 -6.86
C LEU A 260 -15.72 9.43 -6.13
N LEU A 261 -15.31 10.59 -6.64
CA LEU A 261 -14.27 11.44 -6.08
C LEU A 261 -14.93 12.74 -5.61
N GLY A 262 -14.68 13.13 -4.37
CA GLY A 262 -15.02 14.45 -3.84
C GLY A 262 -13.77 15.26 -3.57
N SER A 263 -13.85 16.58 -3.75
CA SER A 263 -12.84 17.49 -3.24
C SER A 263 -13.44 18.73 -2.60
N VAL A 264 -12.84 19.15 -1.49
CA VAL A 264 -13.20 20.36 -0.74
C VAL A 264 -11.95 21.19 -0.53
N TYR A 265 -12.01 22.45 -0.93
CA TYR A 265 -10.92 23.41 -0.80
C TYR A 265 -11.48 24.82 -0.74
N THR A 266 -10.66 25.79 -0.36
CA THR A 266 -11.02 27.20 -0.51
C THR A 266 -10.15 27.87 -1.55
N ILE A 267 -10.62 28.99 -2.09
CA ILE A 267 -9.88 29.79 -3.06
C ILE A 267 -10.24 31.26 -2.91
N ASN A 268 -9.29 32.15 -3.18
CA ASN A 268 -9.58 33.57 -3.26
C ASN A 268 -10.28 33.91 -4.58
N PRO A 269 -11.13 34.95 -4.62
CA PRO A 269 -11.78 35.39 -5.85
C PRO A 269 -10.74 35.87 -6.87
N VAL A 270 -11.02 35.61 -8.15
CA VAL A 270 -10.33 36.28 -9.26
C VAL A 270 -10.95 37.66 -9.41
N ILE A 271 -10.23 38.71 -9.01
CA ILE A 271 -10.68 40.09 -9.22
C ILE A 271 -10.52 40.43 -10.71
N ARG A 272 -11.60 40.89 -11.34
CA ARG A 272 -11.68 41.28 -12.75
C ARG A 272 -12.20 42.72 -12.85
N THR A 273 -11.68 43.47 -13.80
CA THR A 273 -12.27 44.75 -14.25
C THR A 273 -13.46 44.49 -15.18
N PRO A 274 -14.43 45.42 -15.30
CA PRO A 274 -15.54 45.30 -16.25
C PRO A 274 -15.07 45.01 -17.68
N GLU A 275 -13.97 45.63 -18.11
CA GLU A 275 -13.36 45.42 -19.42
C GLU A 275 -12.85 43.99 -19.60
N GLU A 276 -12.21 43.41 -18.57
CA GLU A 276 -11.76 42.01 -18.59
C GLU A 276 -12.90 40.99 -18.56
N VAL A 277 -14.07 41.36 -18.02
CA VAL A 277 -15.28 40.54 -18.09
C VAL A 277 -15.87 40.58 -19.50
N LEU A 278 -15.99 41.77 -20.09
CA LEU A 278 -16.47 41.95 -21.47
C LEU A 278 -15.56 41.26 -22.48
N GLU A 279 -14.24 41.39 -22.33
CA GLU A 279 -13.26 40.71 -23.18
C GLU A 279 -13.45 39.17 -23.10
N ALA A 280 -13.61 38.62 -21.90
CA ALA A 280 -13.76 37.18 -21.70
C ALA A 280 -15.09 36.62 -22.24
N LEU A 281 -16.17 37.40 -22.23
CA LEU A 281 -17.49 36.97 -22.68
C LEU A 281 -17.74 37.22 -24.17
N CYS A 282 -17.16 38.28 -24.73
CA CYS A 282 -17.56 38.82 -26.04
C CYS A 282 -16.44 38.82 -27.09
N SER A 283 -15.16 38.61 -26.72
CA SER A 283 -14.09 38.59 -27.71
C SER A 283 -13.95 37.22 -28.40
N PRO A 284 -13.87 37.17 -29.75
CA PRO A 284 -13.70 35.92 -30.50
C PRO A 284 -12.31 35.28 -30.33
N ALA A 285 -11.33 36.06 -29.85
CA ALA A 285 -10.00 35.60 -29.48
C ALA A 285 -9.58 36.35 -28.20
N PRO A 286 -9.97 35.87 -27.01
CA PRO A 286 -9.58 36.51 -25.75
C PRO A 286 -8.06 36.52 -25.63
N SER A 287 -7.47 37.67 -25.26
CA SER A 287 -6.03 37.71 -24.99
C SER A 287 -5.75 36.91 -23.71
N VAL A 288 -4.84 35.94 -23.78
CA VAL A 288 -4.39 35.21 -22.58
C VAL A 288 -3.46 36.14 -21.81
N ARG A 289 -4.02 37.03 -21.01
CA ARG A 289 -3.23 37.79 -20.03
C ARG A 289 -2.89 36.85 -18.88
N ASP A 290 -1.61 36.83 -18.51
CA ASP A 290 -1.12 36.05 -17.37
C ASP A 290 -1.53 36.74 -16.05
N THR A 291 -2.83 36.76 -15.78
CA THR A 291 -3.35 37.18 -14.47
C THR A 291 -3.04 36.05 -13.51
N LYS A 292 -2.19 36.31 -12.50
CA LYS A 292 -1.81 35.34 -11.45
C LYS A 292 -3.07 34.79 -10.77
N ARG A 293 -3.55 33.64 -11.24
CA ARG A 293 -4.79 33.02 -10.77
C ARG A 293 -4.58 32.55 -9.32
N PRO A 294 -5.55 32.78 -8.42
CA PRO A 294 -5.49 32.25 -7.07
C PRO A 294 -5.39 30.73 -7.11
N LYS A 295 -4.63 30.16 -6.17
CA LYS A 295 -4.44 28.72 -6.04
C LYS A 295 -5.40 28.17 -4.99
N PRO A 296 -5.88 26.92 -5.14
CA PRO A 296 -6.60 26.22 -4.09
C PRO A 296 -5.81 26.18 -2.76
N CYS A 297 -6.45 26.52 -1.66
CA CYS A 297 -5.94 26.38 -0.30
C CYS A 297 -6.50 25.10 0.34
N HIS A 298 -5.61 24.31 0.95
CA HIS A 298 -5.93 23.07 1.68
C HIS A 298 -6.95 22.18 0.96
N LYS A 299 -6.59 21.75 -0.25
CA LYS A 299 -7.42 20.84 -1.03
C LYS A 299 -7.41 19.44 -0.45
N HIS A 300 -8.56 19.04 0.09
CA HIS A 300 -8.80 17.68 0.54
C HIS A 300 -9.52 16.93 -0.57
N VAL A 301 -9.06 15.71 -0.87
CA VAL A 301 -9.62 14.85 -1.91
C VAL A 301 -9.91 13.50 -1.30
N ARG A 302 -11.13 12.99 -1.45
CA ARG A 302 -11.54 11.68 -0.97
C ARG A 302 -12.21 10.90 -2.09
N ALA A 303 -11.90 9.62 -2.22
CA ALA A 303 -12.50 8.73 -3.21
C ALA A 303 -13.21 7.58 -2.51
N ALA A 304 -14.30 7.10 -3.11
CA ALA A 304 -15.02 5.92 -2.67
C ALA A 304 -15.42 5.05 -3.88
N LEU A 305 -15.25 3.75 -3.70
CA LEU A 305 -15.71 2.70 -4.62
C LEU A 305 -16.21 1.53 -3.77
N GLU A 306 -17.48 1.56 -3.42
CA GLU A 306 -18.06 0.64 -2.42
C GLU A 306 -18.97 -0.41 -3.09
N ARG A 307 -19.36 -1.44 -2.32
CA ARG A 307 -20.37 -2.40 -2.72
C ARG A 307 -21.55 -2.32 -1.77
N ASP A 308 -22.71 -1.99 -2.29
CA ASP A 308 -23.98 -2.37 -1.68
C ASP A 308 -24.43 -3.74 -2.20
N GLY A 309 -25.43 -4.33 -1.53
CA GLY A 309 -26.01 -5.62 -1.92
C GLY A 309 -26.69 -5.60 -3.29
N ASP A 310 -27.11 -4.42 -3.74
CA ASP A 310 -27.90 -4.19 -4.96
C ASP A 310 -27.07 -3.67 -6.15
N ASP A 311 -25.73 -3.60 -6.00
CA ASP A 311 -24.77 -3.10 -7.01
C ASP A 311 -25.07 -1.67 -7.52
N THR A 312 -25.64 -0.82 -6.68
CA THR A 312 -25.95 0.59 -6.95
C THR A 312 -24.81 1.53 -6.53
N THR A 313 -24.96 2.81 -6.87
CA THR A 313 -24.03 3.86 -6.49
C THR A 313 -24.42 4.55 -5.17
N ALA A 314 -25.46 4.08 -4.47
CA ALA A 314 -25.98 4.79 -3.30
C ALA A 314 -24.95 4.90 -2.16
N SER A 315 -24.23 3.82 -1.85
CA SER A 315 -23.26 3.77 -0.74
C SER A 315 -22.16 4.81 -0.87
N GLN A 316 -21.43 4.78 -2.00
CA GLN A 316 -20.34 5.74 -2.26
C GLN A 316 -20.84 7.18 -2.45
N VAL A 317 -22.06 7.40 -2.96
CA VAL A 317 -22.68 8.73 -3.02
C VAL A 317 -22.89 9.26 -1.62
N ALA A 318 -23.49 8.47 -0.72
CA ALA A 318 -23.65 8.85 0.67
C ALA A 318 -22.29 9.13 1.33
N THR A 319 -21.29 8.24 1.18
CA THR A 319 -19.95 8.43 1.74
C THR A 319 -19.32 9.75 1.32
N ILE A 320 -19.31 10.07 0.02
CA ILE A 320 -18.62 11.26 -0.48
C ILE A 320 -19.41 12.53 -0.23
N PHE A 321 -20.73 12.56 -0.47
CA PHE A 321 -21.52 13.78 -0.29
C PHE A 321 -21.75 14.11 1.19
N ASN A 322 -21.88 13.12 2.08
CA ASN A 322 -21.90 13.38 3.52
C ASN A 322 -20.56 13.94 3.98
N TRP A 323 -19.44 13.35 3.53
CA TRP A 323 -18.11 13.88 3.84
C TRP A 323 -17.91 15.31 3.31
N ILE A 324 -18.39 15.63 2.10
CA ILE A 324 -18.35 17.01 1.57
C ILE A 324 -19.17 17.94 2.47
N ALA A 325 -20.37 17.54 2.88
CA ALA A 325 -21.22 18.35 3.75
C ALA A 325 -20.58 18.59 5.12
N GLU A 326 -19.99 17.56 5.74
CA GLU A 326 -19.24 17.66 6.99
C GLU A 326 -18.05 18.62 6.86
N GLN A 327 -17.25 18.50 5.79
CA GLN A 327 -16.15 19.42 5.53
C GLN A 327 -16.63 20.85 5.31
N ALA A 328 -17.75 21.04 4.59
CA ALA A 328 -18.30 22.35 4.33
C ALA A 328 -18.79 23.02 5.62
N GLN A 329 -19.52 22.29 6.45
CA GLN A 329 -19.98 22.78 7.75
C GLN A 329 -18.80 23.10 8.69
N ALA A 330 -17.77 22.25 8.72
CA ALA A 330 -16.63 22.44 9.60
C ALA A 330 -15.72 23.60 9.16
N ARG A 331 -15.57 23.85 7.85
CA ARG A 331 -14.68 24.91 7.30
C ARG A 331 -15.40 26.25 7.06
N ASN A 332 -16.73 26.26 7.14
CA ASN A 332 -17.61 27.42 6.98
C ASN A 332 -18.76 27.40 8.01
N PRO A 333 -18.48 27.35 9.33
CA PRO A 333 -19.51 27.19 10.36
C PRO A 333 -20.46 28.40 10.46
N SER A 334 -19.99 29.58 10.08
CA SER A 334 -20.76 30.83 10.09
C SER A 334 -21.51 31.10 8.78
N ALA A 335 -21.34 30.24 7.77
CA ALA A 335 -21.88 30.41 6.42
C ALA A 335 -21.51 31.77 5.77
N ASP A 336 -20.34 32.31 6.11
CA ASP A 336 -19.82 33.59 5.61
C ASP A 336 -19.14 33.44 4.24
N LYS A 337 -18.59 32.26 3.96
CA LYS A 337 -17.99 31.95 2.66
C LYS A 337 -19.09 31.51 1.67
N PRO A 338 -19.16 32.08 0.45
CA PRO A 338 -19.94 31.48 -0.62
C PRO A 338 -19.43 30.07 -0.93
N ILE A 339 -20.37 29.15 -1.14
CA ILE A 339 -20.09 27.75 -1.51
C ILE A 339 -20.35 27.57 -3.00
N VAL A 340 -19.38 27.00 -3.72
CA VAL A 340 -19.42 26.73 -5.17
C VAL A 340 -19.30 25.26 -5.46
#